data_AF-F6WDU3-F1
#
_entry.id   AF-F6WDU3-F1
#
_cell.length_a   1.000
_cell.length_b   1.000
_cell.length_c   1.000
_cell.angle_alpha   90.00
_cell.angle_beta   90.00
_cell.angle_gamma   90.00
#
_symmetry.space_group_name_H-M   'P 1'
#
loop_
_entity.id
_entity.type
_entity.pdbx_description
1 polymer ?
#
loop_
_entity_poly.entity_id
_entity_poly.type
_entity_poly.pdbx_seq_one_letter_code
_entity_poly.pdbx_strand_id
1 'polypeptide(L)'
;INECLLLNHGCHTKATCYNLDGDYVCECNGGYKGNGTYCENIDECLENTAYCHRDATCSDTEGFYACICKQGYTGDGLYCTDLNECKDPNSCSAVGSECTNLPGSYSCACKQGYSGDGSQCSKKSPPRPADQFSAEAIGSQTKAQSASTMLALFATVGAVVFFMVMFIAVRIYKIRNKKQYTPQSEGTSNPMAINGEINDDDL
;
A
#
# COMPACT_ATOMS: atom_id res chain seq x y z
N ILE A 1 -4.86 -4.92 48.38
CA ILE A 1 -3.75 -5.90 48.45
C ILE A 1 -3.01 -5.79 47.10
N ASN A 2 -1.92 -6.51 46.82
CA ASN A 2 -1.41 -6.56 45.43
C ASN A 2 -1.40 -8.02 44.98
N GLU A 3 -2.45 -8.36 44.27
CA GLU A 3 -2.81 -9.66 43.71
C GLU A 3 -1.73 -10.15 42.73
N CYS A 4 -1.15 -9.25 41.94
CA CYS A 4 -0.12 -9.59 40.94
C CYS A 4 1.20 -10.08 41.57
N LEU A 5 1.48 -9.77 42.83
CA LEU A 5 2.68 -10.25 43.53
C LEU A 5 2.59 -11.73 43.94
N LEU A 6 1.43 -12.37 43.80
CA LEU A 6 1.20 -13.77 44.14
C LEU A 6 1.11 -14.62 42.86
N LEU A 7 2.27 -15.11 42.39
CA LEU A 7 2.37 -16.04 41.24
C LEU A 7 1.65 -15.54 39.97
N ASN A 8 1.71 -14.23 39.67
CA ASN A 8 1.00 -13.58 38.55
C ASN A 8 -0.53 -13.82 38.56
N HIS A 9 -1.06 -14.24 39.71
CA HIS A 9 -2.46 -14.54 40.00
C HIS A 9 -3.22 -15.35 38.93
N GLY A 10 -2.51 -16.28 38.26
CA GLY A 10 -3.11 -17.14 37.23
C GLY A 10 -3.26 -16.50 35.84
N CYS A 11 -2.70 -15.31 35.61
CA CYS A 11 -2.62 -14.74 34.26
C CYS A 11 -1.73 -15.62 33.36
N HIS A 12 -2.05 -15.62 32.06
CA HIS A 12 -1.31 -16.36 31.05
C HIS A 12 0.16 -15.90 30.98
N THR A 13 1.07 -16.76 30.52
CA THR A 13 2.49 -16.41 30.35
C THR A 13 2.73 -15.31 29.31
N LYS A 14 1.74 -15.08 28.44
CA LYS A 14 1.71 -14.02 27.43
C LYS A 14 0.72 -12.91 27.78
N ALA A 15 0.44 -12.73 29.07
CA ALA A 15 -0.40 -11.67 29.59
C ALA A 15 0.32 -10.87 30.68
N THR A 16 -0.04 -9.61 30.81
CA THR A 16 0.38 -8.73 31.89
C THR A 16 -0.73 -8.67 32.94
N CYS A 17 -0.36 -8.86 34.22
CA CYS A 17 -1.26 -8.65 35.36
C CYS A 17 -1.25 -7.18 35.75
N TYR A 18 -2.42 -6.57 35.84
CA TYR A 18 -2.63 -5.23 36.36
C TYR A 18 -3.40 -5.30 37.67
N ASN A 19 -2.80 -4.71 38.71
CA ASN A 19 -3.44 -4.64 40.02
C ASN A 19 -4.44 -3.48 40.06
N LEU A 20 -5.65 -3.75 40.55
CA LEU A 20 -6.69 -2.75 40.74
C LEU A 20 -6.98 -2.60 42.23
N ASP A 21 -7.73 -1.56 42.60
CA ASP A 21 -8.19 -1.43 43.98
C ASP A 21 -9.33 -2.43 44.23
N GLY A 22 -9.02 -3.49 44.98
CA GLY A 22 -9.97 -4.54 45.35
C GLY A 22 -10.14 -5.68 44.33
N ASP A 23 -9.38 -5.67 43.23
CA ASP A 23 -9.37 -6.75 42.22
C ASP A 23 -8.07 -6.71 41.38
N TYR A 24 -7.99 -7.53 40.34
CA TYR A 24 -6.93 -7.57 39.35
C TYR A 24 -7.47 -7.90 37.96
N VAL A 25 -6.73 -7.55 36.92
CA VAL A 25 -7.06 -7.93 35.55
C VAL A 25 -5.84 -8.46 34.81
N CYS A 26 -6.04 -9.52 34.04
CA CYS A 26 -5.05 -10.03 33.10
C CYS A 26 -5.36 -9.51 31.70
N GLU A 27 -4.37 -8.96 31.01
CA GLU A 27 -4.50 -8.52 29.61
C GLU A 27 -3.46 -9.23 28.76
N CYS A 28 -3.85 -9.79 27.62
CA CYS A 28 -2.89 -10.39 26.70
C CYS A 28 -1.91 -9.32 26.20
N ASN A 29 -0.63 -9.68 26.12
CA ASN A 29 0.40 -8.81 25.60
C ASN A 29 0.15 -8.52 24.11
N GLY A 30 0.73 -7.43 23.58
CA GLY A 30 0.66 -7.11 22.16
C GLY A 30 1.10 -8.28 21.27
N GLY A 31 0.39 -8.52 20.18
CA GLY A 31 0.58 -9.68 19.29
C GLY A 31 -0.19 -10.93 19.74
N TYR A 32 -0.94 -10.87 20.84
CA TYR A 32 -1.76 -12.00 21.32
C TYR A 32 -3.21 -11.57 21.55
N LYS A 33 -4.13 -12.50 21.39
CA LYS A 33 -5.57 -12.32 21.66
C LYS A 33 -6.08 -13.35 22.66
N GLY A 34 -7.14 -13.03 23.39
CA GLY A 34 -7.73 -13.92 24.38
C GLY A 34 -8.32 -13.17 25.57
N ASN A 35 -8.47 -13.86 26.70
CA ASN A 35 -9.11 -13.35 27.91
C ASN A 35 -8.10 -13.02 29.04
N GLY A 36 -6.80 -12.98 28.73
CA GLY A 36 -5.72 -12.69 29.70
C GLY A 36 -5.30 -13.88 30.57
N THR A 37 -6.17 -14.85 30.82
CA THR A 37 -5.80 -16.14 31.46
C THR A 37 -5.44 -17.21 30.42
N TYR A 38 -5.94 -17.05 29.19
CA TYR A 38 -5.53 -17.74 27.98
C TYR A 38 -5.27 -16.71 26.89
N CYS A 39 -4.09 -16.79 26.26
CA CYS A 39 -3.70 -15.93 25.15
C CYS A 39 -3.09 -16.76 24.03
N GLU A 40 -3.61 -16.59 22.82
CA GLU A 40 -3.11 -17.21 21.59
C GLU A 40 -2.44 -16.16 20.69
N ASN A 41 -1.53 -16.61 19.82
CA ASN A 41 -0.91 -15.73 18.85
C ASN A 41 -1.97 -15.14 17.91
N ILE A 42 -1.82 -13.86 17.56
CA ILE A 42 -2.57 -13.27 16.45
C ILE A 42 -1.79 -13.60 15.18
N ASP A 43 -2.45 -14.21 14.19
CA ASP A 43 -1.86 -14.36 12.86
C ASP A 43 -2.24 -13.15 12.02
N GLU A 44 -1.36 -12.13 11.99
CA GLU A 44 -1.65 -10.89 11.28
C GLU A 44 -1.71 -11.07 9.76
N CYS A 45 -1.13 -12.16 9.23
CA CYS A 45 -1.18 -12.48 7.81
C CYS A 45 -2.57 -13.02 7.41
N LEU A 46 -3.16 -13.92 8.21
CA LEU A 46 -4.50 -14.45 7.97
C LEU A 46 -5.59 -13.41 8.27
N GLU A 47 -5.38 -12.58 9.29
CA GLU A 47 -6.32 -11.52 9.66
C GLU A 47 -6.23 -10.28 8.75
N ASN A 48 -5.26 -10.24 7.84
CA ASN A 48 -4.99 -9.10 6.93
C ASN A 48 -4.73 -7.78 7.69
N THR A 49 -4.10 -7.86 8.85
CA THR A 49 -3.71 -6.71 9.68
C THR A 49 -2.21 -6.39 9.56
N ALA A 50 -1.43 -7.28 8.92
CA ALA A 50 -0.03 -7.06 8.61
C ALA A 50 0.17 -5.95 7.56
N TYR A 51 1.08 -5.01 7.84
CA TYR A 51 1.37 -3.86 6.97
C TYR A 51 2.57 -4.11 6.04
N CYS A 52 2.57 -5.23 5.32
CA CYS A 52 3.66 -5.54 4.38
C CYS A 52 3.59 -4.74 3.07
N HIS A 53 4.74 -4.50 2.44
CA HIS A 53 4.79 -3.95 1.09
C HIS A 53 4.05 -4.87 0.10
N ARG A 54 3.48 -4.31 -0.98
CA ARG A 54 2.80 -5.12 -2.02
C ARG A 54 3.72 -6.17 -2.68
N ASP A 55 5.01 -5.85 -2.71
CA ASP A 55 6.08 -6.68 -3.26
C ASP A 55 6.82 -7.46 -2.16
N ALA A 56 6.15 -7.69 -1.03
CA ALA A 56 6.60 -8.55 0.07
C ALA A 56 5.61 -9.69 0.34
N THR A 57 6.08 -10.71 1.02
CA THR A 57 5.33 -11.83 1.57
C THR A 57 5.27 -11.68 3.08
N CYS A 58 4.08 -11.88 3.65
CA CYS A 58 3.86 -11.90 5.09
C CYS A 58 4.18 -13.28 5.66
N SER A 59 4.81 -13.33 6.84
CA SER A 59 5.02 -14.53 7.63
C SER A 59 4.63 -14.26 9.07
N ASP A 60 3.67 -15.02 9.60
CA ASP A 60 3.30 -14.98 11.02
C ASP A 60 4.46 -15.49 11.88
N THR A 61 4.63 -14.88 13.05
CA THR A 61 5.63 -15.26 14.06
C THR A 61 5.04 -15.15 15.47
N GLU A 62 5.66 -15.77 16.47
CA GLU A 62 5.10 -15.75 17.81
C GLU A 62 5.14 -14.34 18.43
N GLY A 63 3.98 -13.69 18.56
CA GLY A 63 3.76 -12.35 19.09
C GLY A 63 4.01 -11.21 18.10
N PHE A 64 4.21 -11.50 16.81
CA PHE A 64 4.46 -10.49 15.77
C PHE A 64 4.34 -11.08 14.35
N TYR A 65 4.59 -10.29 13.31
CA TYR A 65 4.73 -10.77 11.93
C TYR A 65 5.97 -10.20 11.23
N ALA A 66 6.52 -10.96 10.29
CA ALA A 66 7.61 -10.51 9.44
C ALA A 66 7.11 -10.26 8.01
N CYS A 67 7.65 -9.21 7.39
CA CYS A 67 7.49 -8.96 5.96
C CYS A 67 8.82 -9.21 5.27
N ILE A 68 8.81 -9.98 4.19
CA ILE A 68 10.02 -10.33 3.43
C ILE A 68 9.79 -9.94 1.98
N CYS A 69 10.67 -9.12 1.40
CA CYS A 69 10.56 -8.78 -0.02
C CYS A 69 10.53 -10.03 -0.90
N LYS A 70 9.65 -10.03 -1.90
CA LYS A 70 9.54 -11.11 -2.88
C LYS A 70 10.84 -11.25 -3.65
N GLN A 71 11.05 -12.42 -4.26
CA GLN A 71 12.20 -12.67 -5.12
C GLN A 71 12.31 -11.59 -6.21
N GLY A 72 13.54 -11.12 -6.47
CA GLY A 72 13.81 -10.02 -7.39
C GLY A 72 13.61 -8.63 -6.79
N TYR A 73 13.27 -8.53 -5.50
CA TYR A 73 13.17 -7.27 -4.77
C TYR A 73 14.11 -7.25 -3.56
N THR A 74 14.48 -6.05 -3.11
CA THR A 74 15.33 -5.81 -1.95
C THR A 74 14.76 -4.70 -1.07
N GLY A 75 15.01 -4.79 0.23
CA GLY A 75 14.47 -3.87 1.24
C GLY A 75 14.20 -4.55 2.58
N ASP A 76 13.38 -3.93 3.42
CA ASP A 76 13.03 -4.38 4.77
C ASP A 76 11.68 -5.11 4.86
N GLY A 77 11.01 -5.33 3.72
CA GLY A 77 9.69 -5.95 3.64
C GLY A 77 8.51 -4.99 3.82
N LEU A 78 8.71 -3.84 4.45
CA LEU A 78 7.74 -2.73 4.50
C LEU A 78 7.92 -1.80 3.30
N TYR A 79 9.15 -1.69 2.82
CA TYR A 79 9.55 -1.00 1.60
C TYR A 79 10.41 -1.96 0.78
N CYS A 80 9.87 -2.41 -0.35
CA CYS A 80 10.60 -3.24 -1.29
C CYS A 80 10.81 -2.48 -2.60
N THR A 81 12.03 -2.55 -3.10
CA THR A 81 12.44 -1.96 -4.37
C THR A 81 12.95 -3.05 -5.29
N ASP A 82 12.69 -2.88 -6.58
CA ASP A 82 13.17 -3.80 -7.61
C ASP A 82 14.70 -3.92 -7.57
N LEU A 83 15.20 -5.15 -7.51
CA LEU A 83 16.63 -5.41 -7.55
C LEU A 83 17.10 -5.33 -9.00
N ASN A 84 17.99 -4.40 -9.32
CA ASN A 84 18.48 -4.29 -10.69
C ASN A 84 19.62 -5.29 -10.96
N GLU A 85 19.30 -6.46 -11.50
CA GLU A 85 20.30 -7.51 -11.76
C GLU A 85 21.25 -7.13 -12.89
N CYS A 86 20.88 -6.22 -13.79
CA CYS A 86 21.77 -5.74 -14.85
C CYS A 86 22.96 -4.91 -14.33
N LYS A 87 22.98 -4.55 -13.03
CA LYS A 87 24.15 -3.97 -12.39
C LYS A 87 25.24 -5.01 -12.12
N ASP A 88 24.88 -6.29 -12.03
CA ASP A 88 25.86 -7.37 -11.95
C ASP A 88 26.37 -7.69 -13.38
N PRO A 89 27.67 -7.56 -13.64
CA PRO A 89 28.26 -7.87 -14.95
C PRO A 89 28.08 -9.33 -15.38
N ASN A 90 27.74 -10.24 -14.46
CA ASN A 90 27.56 -11.66 -14.76
C ASN A 90 26.13 -12.03 -15.19
N SER A 91 25.14 -11.14 -15.01
CA SER A 91 23.73 -11.42 -15.32
C SER A 91 23.50 -11.84 -16.78
N CYS A 92 24.14 -11.15 -17.74
CA CYS A 92 24.15 -11.54 -19.14
C CYS A 92 25.58 -11.77 -19.60
N SER A 93 26.10 -12.97 -19.34
CA SER A 93 27.50 -13.32 -19.57
C SER A 93 27.86 -13.59 -21.05
N ALA A 94 26.86 -13.71 -21.93
CA ALA A 94 27.09 -14.06 -23.33
C ALA A 94 27.71 -12.89 -24.12
N VAL A 95 28.75 -13.16 -24.90
CA VAL A 95 29.37 -12.15 -25.76
C VAL A 95 28.36 -11.65 -26.79
N GLY A 96 28.18 -10.34 -26.85
CA GLY A 96 27.18 -9.74 -27.75
C GLY A 96 25.74 -9.81 -27.20
N SER A 97 25.56 -10.12 -25.91
CA SER A 97 24.27 -9.91 -25.23
C SER A 97 24.17 -8.51 -24.61
N GLU A 98 22.94 -8.11 -24.34
CA GLU A 98 22.54 -6.94 -23.56
C GLU A 98 21.50 -7.32 -22.50
N CYS A 99 21.58 -6.68 -21.35
CA CYS A 99 20.67 -6.91 -20.22
C CYS A 99 19.60 -5.81 -20.16
N THR A 100 18.36 -6.21 -19.90
CA THR A 100 17.25 -5.31 -19.60
C THR A 100 16.63 -5.70 -18.26
N ASN A 101 16.61 -4.75 -17.33
CA ASN A 101 16.01 -4.90 -16.01
C ASN A 101 14.48 -4.87 -16.09
N LEU A 102 13.80 -5.75 -15.36
CA LEU A 102 12.35 -5.88 -15.33
C LEU A 102 11.86 -5.92 -13.87
N PRO A 103 10.60 -5.60 -13.57
CA PRO A 103 10.08 -5.74 -12.21
C PRO A 103 10.16 -7.20 -11.71
N GLY A 104 10.99 -7.45 -10.71
CA GLY A 104 11.23 -8.73 -10.06
C GLY A 104 12.13 -9.71 -10.85
N SER A 105 12.77 -9.27 -11.93
CA SER A 105 13.61 -10.12 -12.80
C SER A 105 14.44 -9.29 -13.77
N TYR A 106 15.23 -9.95 -14.61
CA TYR A 106 15.88 -9.34 -15.77
C TYR A 106 15.69 -10.22 -17.02
N SER A 107 16.09 -9.69 -18.17
CA SER A 107 16.13 -10.42 -19.43
C SER A 107 17.42 -10.13 -20.20
N CYS A 108 17.93 -11.14 -20.89
CA CYS A 108 19.09 -11.03 -21.79
C CYS A 108 18.62 -11.18 -23.23
N ALA A 109 19.11 -10.32 -24.11
CA ALA A 109 18.87 -10.39 -25.55
C ALA A 109 20.18 -10.23 -26.32
N CYS A 110 20.26 -10.77 -27.54
CA CYS A 110 21.42 -10.54 -28.39
C CYS A 110 21.36 -9.13 -28.99
N LYS A 111 22.47 -8.39 -28.87
CA LYS A 111 22.66 -7.06 -29.47
C LYS A 111 22.46 -7.12 -30.98
N GLN A 112 22.22 -5.95 -31.57
CA GLN A 112 22.16 -5.81 -33.03
C GLN A 112 23.41 -6.41 -33.70
N GLY A 113 23.20 -7.20 -34.76
CA GLY A 113 24.26 -7.93 -35.44
C GLY A 113 24.59 -9.30 -34.82
N TYR A 114 23.94 -9.69 -33.72
CA TYR A 114 24.03 -11.02 -33.12
C TYR A 114 22.68 -11.76 -33.16
N SER A 115 22.72 -13.09 -33.14
CA SER A 115 21.55 -13.97 -33.11
C SER A 115 21.71 -15.07 -32.05
N GLY A 116 20.59 -15.44 -31.43
CA GLY A 116 20.53 -16.43 -30.36
C GLY A 116 19.44 -16.09 -29.35
N ASP A 117 19.52 -16.68 -28.16
CA ASP A 117 18.53 -16.58 -27.07
C ASP A 117 18.91 -15.59 -25.96
N GLY A 118 19.98 -14.81 -26.15
CA GLY A 118 20.52 -13.89 -25.14
C GLY A 118 21.49 -14.55 -24.16
N SER A 119 21.41 -15.86 -23.95
CA SER A 119 22.38 -16.66 -23.16
C SER A 119 23.50 -17.22 -24.03
N GLN A 120 23.25 -17.38 -25.32
CA GLN A 120 24.26 -17.65 -26.34
C GLN A 120 24.00 -16.73 -27.53
N CYS A 121 25.00 -15.92 -27.90
CA CYS A 121 24.89 -14.99 -29.01
C CYS A 121 26.04 -15.22 -29.99
N SER A 122 25.69 -15.32 -31.27
CA SER A 122 26.63 -15.49 -32.38
C SER A 122 26.48 -14.33 -33.37
N LYS A 123 27.59 -13.86 -33.96
CA LYS A 123 27.51 -12.81 -34.98
C LYS A 123 26.66 -13.32 -36.14
N LYS A 124 25.67 -12.54 -36.57
CA LYS A 124 24.91 -12.82 -37.79
C LYS A 124 25.89 -12.83 -38.94
N SER A 125 25.87 -13.88 -39.76
CA SER A 125 26.61 -13.89 -41.01
C SER A 125 26.10 -12.74 -41.89
N PRO A 126 26.99 -12.02 -42.60
CA PRO A 126 26.56 -11.04 -43.58
C PRO A 126 25.62 -11.73 -44.58
N PRO A 127 24.54 -11.05 -45.03
CA PRO A 127 23.66 -11.60 -46.05
C PRO A 127 24.50 -11.98 -47.27
N ARG A 128 24.24 -13.15 -47.85
CA ARG A 128 24.89 -13.55 -49.10
C ARG A 128 24.50 -12.52 -50.16
N PRO A 129 25.38 -12.15 -51.12
CA PRO A 129 25.05 -11.18 -52.16
C PRO A 129 23.76 -11.48 -52.95
N ALA A 130 23.31 -12.74 -52.96
CA ALA A 130 22.05 -13.16 -53.56
C ALA A 130 20.78 -12.70 -52.81
N ASP A 131 20.86 -12.44 -51.50
CA ASP A 131 19.73 -12.02 -50.66
C ASP A 131 19.60 -10.48 -50.56
N GLN A 132 20.62 -9.76 -51.02
CA GLN A 132 20.70 -8.29 -50.96
C GLN A 132 19.76 -7.60 -51.97
N PHE A 133 19.16 -8.34 -52.89
CA PHE A 133 18.22 -7.83 -53.90
C PHE A 133 16.77 -7.66 -53.43
N SER A 134 16.46 -7.82 -52.13
CA SER A 134 15.09 -7.69 -51.62
C SER A 134 14.88 -6.64 -50.53
N ALA A 135 15.91 -5.85 -50.19
CA ALA A 135 15.80 -4.82 -49.17
C ALA A 135 15.94 -3.39 -49.74
N GLU A 136 15.17 -3.07 -50.78
CA GLU A 136 14.84 -1.67 -51.07
C GLU A 136 13.46 -1.56 -51.74
N ALA A 137 12.63 -0.69 -51.16
CA ALA A 137 11.32 -0.21 -51.60
C ALA A 137 10.07 -1.08 -51.35
N ILE A 138 9.58 -1.06 -50.10
CA ILE A 138 8.31 -0.35 -49.86
C ILE A 138 8.58 0.67 -48.76
N GLY A 139 8.67 1.94 -49.16
CA GLY A 139 8.50 3.02 -48.22
C GLY A 139 7.13 2.88 -47.56
N SER A 140 7.11 2.59 -46.27
CA SER A 140 6.00 2.99 -45.41
C SER A 140 6.48 4.11 -44.52
N GLN A 141 6.55 5.30 -45.12
CA GLN A 141 6.30 6.52 -44.37
C GLN A 141 4.85 6.44 -43.89
N THR A 142 4.62 5.89 -42.70
CA THR A 142 3.45 6.22 -41.90
C THR A 142 3.91 6.73 -40.55
N LYS A 143 4.56 7.90 -40.56
CA LYS A 143 4.40 8.84 -39.45
C LYS A 143 3.01 9.47 -39.58
N ALA A 144 1.97 8.65 -39.47
CA ALA A 144 0.62 9.14 -39.25
C ALA A 144 0.54 9.56 -37.79
N GLN A 145 0.64 10.87 -37.60
CA GLN A 145 0.26 11.65 -36.43
C GLN A 145 -0.83 10.97 -35.58
N SER A 146 -0.46 10.33 -34.46
CA SER A 146 -1.41 10.08 -33.37
C SER A 146 -1.49 11.30 -32.47
N ALA A 147 -1.99 12.40 -33.02
CA ALA A 147 -2.48 13.54 -32.22
C ALA A 147 -3.95 13.35 -31.80
N SER A 148 -4.52 12.14 -31.95
CA SER A 148 -5.91 11.84 -31.60
C SER A 148 -6.10 11.08 -30.27
N THR A 149 -5.06 10.52 -29.66
CA THR A 149 -5.18 9.88 -28.33
C THR A 149 -5.05 10.85 -27.16
N MET A 150 -4.36 11.99 -27.34
CA MET A 150 -4.29 13.06 -26.33
C MET A 150 -5.62 13.82 -26.18
N LEU A 151 -6.36 14.08 -27.27
CA LEU A 151 -7.66 14.74 -27.20
C LEU A 151 -8.73 13.89 -26.47
N ALA A 152 -8.65 12.56 -26.55
CA ALA A 152 -9.54 11.67 -25.80
C ALA A 152 -9.24 11.63 -24.29
N LEU A 153 -7.96 11.80 -23.89
CA LEU A 153 -7.57 11.89 -22.48
C LEU A 153 -8.03 13.21 -21.85
N PHE A 154 -7.97 14.33 -22.56
CA PHE A 154 -8.50 15.60 -22.05
C PHE A 154 -10.03 15.59 -21.91
N ALA A 155 -10.74 14.90 -22.81
CA ALA A 155 -12.19 14.75 -22.71
C ALA A 155 -12.62 13.86 -21.52
N THR A 156 -11.89 12.78 -21.24
CA THR A 156 -12.21 11.89 -20.10
C THR A 156 -11.78 12.47 -18.76
N VAL A 157 -10.60 13.09 -18.68
CA VAL A 157 -10.15 13.79 -17.47
C VAL A 157 -11.07 14.99 -17.18
N GLY A 158 -11.48 15.74 -18.20
CA GLY A 158 -12.45 16.84 -18.06
C GLY A 158 -13.80 16.37 -17.53
N ALA A 159 -14.33 15.25 -18.03
CA ALA A 159 -15.58 14.66 -17.53
C ALA A 159 -15.46 14.19 -16.08
N VAL A 160 -14.36 13.49 -15.72
CA VAL A 160 -14.13 13.01 -14.34
C VAL A 160 -14.00 14.19 -13.36
N VAL A 161 -13.25 15.24 -13.73
CA VAL A 161 -13.12 16.46 -12.92
C VAL A 161 -14.48 17.17 -12.80
N PHE A 162 -15.26 17.26 -13.88
CA PHE A 162 -16.60 17.85 -13.85
C PHE A 162 -17.55 17.09 -12.92
N PHE A 163 -17.58 15.75 -13.00
CA PHE A 163 -18.40 14.92 -12.11
C PHE A 163 -17.95 15.01 -10.65
N MET A 164 -16.64 15.05 -10.38
CA MET A 164 -16.11 15.27 -9.03
C MET A 164 -16.52 16.64 -8.46
N VAL A 165 -16.38 17.71 -9.25
CA VAL A 165 -16.78 19.07 -8.84
C VAL A 165 -18.29 19.14 -8.60
N MET A 166 -19.12 18.53 -9.45
CA MET A 166 -20.57 18.46 -9.24
C MET A 166 -20.93 17.65 -7.99
N PHE A 167 -20.25 16.53 -7.73
CA PHE A 167 -20.49 15.74 -6.53
C PHE A 167 -20.12 16.50 -5.25
N ILE A 168 -18.99 17.20 -5.27
CA ILE A 168 -18.57 18.11 -4.19
C ILE A 168 -19.59 19.24 -4.02
N ALA A 169 -20.04 19.88 -5.12
CA ALA A 169 -21.04 20.95 -5.07
C ALA A 169 -22.38 20.48 -4.51
N VAL A 170 -22.86 19.29 -4.89
CA VAL A 170 -24.09 18.69 -4.35
C VAL A 170 -23.95 18.36 -2.86
N ARG A 171 -22.79 17.85 -2.43
CA ARG A 171 -22.50 17.64 -1.00
C ARG A 171 -22.51 18.96 -0.24
N ILE A 172 -21.84 19.99 -0.74
CA ILE A 172 -21.82 21.34 -0.15
C ILE A 172 -23.24 21.91 -0.12
N TYR A 173 -24.02 21.79 -1.19
CA TYR A 173 -25.41 22.24 -1.26
C TYR A 173 -26.29 21.54 -0.22
N LYS A 174 -26.19 20.20 -0.09
CA LYS A 174 -26.89 19.44 0.95
C LYS A 174 -26.44 19.82 2.36
N ILE A 175 -25.15 20.11 2.58
CA ILE A 175 -24.64 20.58 3.87
C ILE A 175 -25.21 21.96 4.20
N ARG A 176 -25.25 22.88 3.22
CA ARG A 176 -25.83 24.23 3.38
C ARG A 176 -27.33 24.19 3.66
N ASN A 177 -28.08 23.31 2.99
CA ASN A 177 -29.52 23.14 3.23
C ASN A 177 -29.83 22.35 4.50
N LYS A 178 -28.94 21.48 5.00
CA LYS A 178 -29.11 20.84 6.32
C LYS A 178 -29.12 21.85 7.48
N LYS A 179 -28.57 23.06 7.29
CA LYS A 179 -28.64 24.13 8.30
C LYS A 179 -30.03 24.80 8.43
N GLN A 180 -31.01 24.47 7.57
CA GLN A 180 -32.37 25.04 7.67
C GLN A 180 -33.44 24.12 8.26
N TYR A 181 -33.12 22.86 8.58
CA TYR A 181 -34.05 21.97 9.29
C TYR A 181 -33.55 21.68 10.70
N THR A 182 -33.63 22.67 11.57
CA THR A 182 -33.73 22.47 13.02
C THR A 182 -35.22 22.37 13.36
N PRO A 183 -35.72 21.25 13.91
CA PRO A 183 -37.09 21.21 14.42
C PRO A 183 -37.20 22.15 15.63
N GLN A 184 -38.14 23.08 15.59
CA GLN A 184 -38.61 23.82 16.76
C GLN A 184 -39.12 22.80 17.78
N SER A 185 -38.48 22.73 18.95
CA SER A 185 -39.04 22.05 20.12
C SER A 185 -40.20 22.88 20.63
N GLU A 186 -41.40 22.29 20.61
CA GLU A 186 -42.59 22.79 21.28
C GLU A 186 -42.31 23.02 22.77
N GLY A 187 -42.80 24.16 23.26
CA GLY A 187 -42.68 24.54 24.65
C GLY A 187 -43.56 23.68 25.55
N THR A 188 -43.03 23.37 26.72
CA THR A 188 -43.84 23.20 27.92
C THR A 188 -43.27 24.05 29.05
N SER A 189 -44.20 24.77 29.65
CA SER A 189 -44.09 25.72 30.76
C SER A 189 -43.54 25.11 32.05
N ASN A 190 -42.56 25.76 32.68
CA ASN A 190 -42.77 26.39 34.00
C ASN A 190 -41.58 27.26 34.43
N PRO A 191 -41.82 28.40 35.10
CA PRO A 191 -40.76 29.24 35.64
C PRO A 191 -40.50 28.89 37.11
N MET A 192 -39.23 28.78 37.48
CA MET A 192 -38.82 29.08 38.86
C MET A 192 -37.59 29.97 38.80
N ALA A 193 -37.83 31.24 39.11
CA ALA A 193 -36.82 32.26 39.28
C ALA A 193 -35.96 31.91 40.52
N ILE A 194 -34.65 32.06 40.38
CA ILE A 194 -33.78 32.40 41.49
C ILE A 194 -32.90 33.54 41.00
N ASN A 195 -33.21 34.75 41.48
CA ASN A 195 -32.35 35.90 41.38
C ASN A 195 -31.13 35.66 42.28
N GLY A 196 -29.94 35.91 41.75
CA GLY A 196 -28.70 36.02 42.51
C GLY A 196 -27.84 37.06 41.83
N GLU A 197 -27.87 38.28 42.37
CA GLU A 197 -27.05 39.42 41.99
C GLU A 197 -25.56 39.05 41.99
N ILE A 198 -24.87 39.48 40.93
CA ILE A 198 -23.40 39.57 40.89
C ILE A 198 -23.05 40.82 41.68
N ASN A 199 -22.34 40.65 42.80
CA ASN A 199 -21.58 41.73 43.42
C ASN A 199 -20.12 41.58 42.99
N ASP A 200 -19.58 42.72 42.55
CA ASP A 200 -18.18 42.98 42.25
C ASP A 200 -17.28 42.85 43.50
N ASP A 201 -15.98 42.76 43.22
CA ASP A 201 -14.82 43.02 44.10
C ASP A 201 -14.48 41.97 45.18
N ASP A 202 -13.40 41.20 44.97
CA ASP A 202 -12.06 41.41 45.57
C ASP A 202 -11.19 40.13 45.55
N LEU A 203 -9.89 40.34 45.26
CA LEU A 203 -8.68 39.52 45.52
C LEU A 203 -8.67 38.00 45.24
#